data_AF-A0A1I3D4A2-F1
#
_entry.id   AF-A0A1I3D4A2-F1
#
_cell.length_a   1.000
_cell.length_b   1.000
_cell.length_c   1.000
_cell.angle_alpha   90.00
_cell.angle_beta   90.00
_cell.angle_gamma   90.00
#
_symmetry.space_group_name_H-M   'P 1'
#
loop_
_entity.id
_entity.type
_entity.pdbx_description
1 polymer ?
#
loop_
_entity_poly.entity_id
_entity_poly.type
_entity_poly.pdbx_seq_one_letter_code
_entity_poly.pdbx_strand_id
1 'polypeptide(L)'
;MEPIDYLRTITRRWLIILIVGLLGGAAAWGYAASLPPQFQATNSVFVTSDRGETTSELLQTSTFTQNLVQSYAQLATTPTVLGPVITRLELDTTPQSLAAQVSAVTPLNTVFINITSTSTSAEQAVELADAVSLSLATTVESLAPKGPDNLPSISVKTVSPAQLPGAPFSPNTRLIVLTGLLLGLMVGVLYALAREVLDTRVSTQKDLDRVSSDPLLGMVGRKRRSDPAGLAMRVMPHSALAEAYRRVRANLEFIDVDSPPRSTVVTSAVARDGKSTTAINLALAMAERSAKVLLIDADLRRPSIAELCDLEGDVGLTTILLGDVGPEDAIVRWSDGLDVLPSGAVPPNPGRLLGSAAMKTLMKRLLEDYDFIVVDSPPLLPATDALGLSHLTDGAIVVARYKTTTRQQLTTTLESLEAVNARILGIVLNQVREHRAEVYYGPLAPVKRVSAPMTGPVNRVTATRAPKAAFDDSGRRDSESARTK
;
A
#
# COMPACT_ATOMS: atom_id res chain seq x y z
N MET A 1 -14.98 -8.34 -1.33
CA MET A 1 -14.31 -7.02 -1.29
C MET A 1 -15.19 -6.06 -2.06
N GLU A 2 -15.38 -4.84 -1.58
CA GLU A 2 -16.12 -3.83 -2.34
C GLU A 2 -15.24 -3.29 -3.49
N PRO A 3 -15.81 -2.79 -4.59
CA PRO A 3 -15.05 -2.23 -5.72
C PRO A 3 -14.02 -1.16 -5.31
N ILE A 4 -14.34 -0.39 -4.26
CA ILE A 4 -13.47 0.63 -3.68
C ILE A 4 -12.19 0.05 -3.05
N ASP A 5 -12.23 -1.16 -2.51
CA ASP A 5 -11.08 -1.80 -1.88
C ASP A 5 -10.01 -2.20 -2.91
N TYR A 6 -10.44 -2.60 -4.11
CA TYR A 6 -9.55 -2.90 -5.23
C TYR A 6 -8.79 -1.64 -5.68
N LEU A 7 -9.50 -0.52 -5.87
CA LEU A 7 -8.89 0.76 -6.24
C LEU A 7 -7.90 1.27 -5.19
N ARG A 8 -8.23 1.14 -3.90
CA ARG A 8 -7.32 1.50 -2.80
C ARG A 8 -6.07 0.60 -2.76
N THR A 9 -6.22 -0.68 -3.07
CA THR A 9 -5.09 -1.61 -3.13
C THR A 9 -4.12 -1.25 -4.25
N ILE A 10 -4.66 -0.98 -5.44
CA ILE A 10 -3.88 -0.57 -6.61
C ILE A 10 -3.15 0.75 -6.34
N THR A 11 -3.85 1.77 -5.85
CA THR A 11 -3.25 3.08 -5.55
C THR A 11 -2.22 3.03 -4.42
N ARG A 12 -2.33 2.11 -3.46
CA ARG A 12 -1.33 1.96 -2.39
C ARG A 12 -0.07 1.22 -2.83
N ARG A 13 -0.16 0.41 -3.90
CA ARG A 13 0.92 -0.48 -4.37
C ARG A 13 1.35 -0.22 -5.81
N TRP A 14 1.00 0.94 -6.35
CA TRP A 14 1.30 1.35 -7.73
C TRP A 14 2.78 1.23 -8.09
N LEU A 15 3.69 1.52 -7.15
CA LEU A 15 5.14 1.36 -7.32
C LEU A 15 5.53 -0.08 -7.63
N ILE A 16 4.96 -1.07 -6.93
CA ILE A 16 5.25 -2.48 -7.18
C ILE A 16 4.72 -2.88 -8.56
N ILE A 17 3.50 -2.45 -8.90
CA ILE A 17 2.89 -2.72 -10.20
C ILE A 17 3.75 -2.16 -11.32
N LEU A 18 4.23 -0.93 -11.17
CA LEU A 18 5.09 -0.25 -12.13
C LEU A 18 6.45 -0.94 -12.26
N ILE A 19 7.08 -1.34 -11.15
CA ILE A 19 8.36 -2.06 -11.18
C ILE A 19 8.23 -3.39 -11.92
N VAL A 20 7.20 -4.18 -11.63
CA VAL A 20 6.95 -5.47 -12.31
C VAL A 20 6.65 -5.24 -13.79
N GLY A 21 5.89 -4.19 -14.13
CA GLY A 21 5.68 -3.77 -15.52
C GLY A 21 6.98 -3.44 -16.25
N LEU A 22 7.81 -2.57 -15.68
CA LEU A 22 9.11 -2.20 -16.26
C LEU A 22 10.04 -3.40 -16.42
N LEU A 23 10.07 -4.31 -15.44
CA LEU A 23 10.83 -5.56 -15.54
C LEU A 23 10.32 -6.45 -16.69
N GLY A 24 9.01 -6.56 -16.87
CA GLY A 24 8.41 -7.26 -18.01
C GLY A 24 8.79 -6.65 -19.36
N GLY A 25 8.75 -5.31 -19.46
CA GLY A 25 9.20 -4.58 -20.64
C GLY A 25 10.69 -4.75 -20.93
N ALA A 26 11.54 -4.69 -19.89
CA ALA A 26 12.99 -4.89 -20.02
C ALA A 26 13.35 -6.32 -20.45
N ALA A 27 12.67 -7.33 -19.90
CA ALA A 27 12.83 -8.72 -20.31
C ALA A 27 12.41 -8.93 -21.77
N ALA A 28 11.29 -8.33 -22.18
CA ALA A 28 10.82 -8.39 -23.56
C ALA A 28 11.74 -7.65 -24.54
N TRP A 29 12.34 -6.52 -24.12
CA TRP A 29 13.37 -5.83 -24.90
C TRP A 29 14.61 -6.70 -25.08
N GLY A 30 15.10 -7.33 -24.00
CA GLY A 30 16.23 -8.26 -24.07
C GLY A 30 15.97 -9.46 -24.98
N TYR A 31 14.75 -10.01 -24.95
CA TYR A 31 14.32 -11.07 -25.87
C TYR A 31 14.21 -10.59 -27.31
N ALA A 32 13.68 -9.39 -27.56
CA ALA A 32 13.62 -8.82 -28.90
C ALA A 32 15.03 -8.53 -29.46
N ALA A 33 15.95 -8.08 -28.62
CA ALA A 33 17.33 -7.79 -29.01
C ALA A 33 18.16 -9.05 -29.31
N SER A 34 17.74 -10.23 -28.84
CA SER A 34 18.42 -11.51 -29.13
C SER A 34 17.94 -12.18 -30.42
N LEU A 35 16.82 -11.73 -31.00
CA LEU A 35 16.32 -12.23 -32.28
C LEU A 35 17.05 -11.54 -33.44
N PRO A 36 17.48 -12.29 -34.47
CA PRO A 36 18.15 -11.71 -35.62
C PRO A 36 17.19 -10.77 -36.39
N PRO A 37 17.66 -9.59 -36.83
CA PRO A 37 16.85 -8.69 -37.63
C PRO A 37 16.55 -9.32 -38.99
N GLN A 38 15.32 -9.18 -39.46
CA GLN A 38 14.91 -9.56 -40.81
C GLN A 38 14.49 -8.33 -41.60
N PHE A 39 14.99 -8.25 -42.82
CA PHE A 39 14.74 -7.19 -43.78
C PHE A 39 13.87 -7.74 -44.90
N GLN A 40 12.93 -6.91 -45.35
CA GLN A 40 11.98 -7.26 -46.40
C GLN A 40 12.16 -6.28 -47.57
N ALA A 41 12.34 -6.81 -48.78
CA ALA A 41 12.48 -6.01 -49.99
C ALA A 41 11.42 -6.45 -51.01
N THR A 42 10.80 -5.49 -51.70
CA THR A 42 9.72 -5.78 -52.66
C THR A 42 10.06 -5.22 -54.03
N ASN A 43 10.02 -6.08 -55.05
CA ASN A 43 10.11 -5.72 -56.46
C ASN A 43 8.71 -5.83 -57.09
N SER A 44 8.33 -4.85 -57.91
CA SER A 44 7.01 -4.82 -58.57
C SER A 44 7.14 -4.98 -60.08
N VAL A 45 6.43 -5.97 -60.60
CA VAL A 45 6.48 -6.37 -62.00
C VAL A 45 5.11 -6.19 -62.65
N PHE A 46 5.06 -5.65 -63.86
CA PHE A 46 3.83 -5.38 -64.60
C PHE A 46 3.72 -6.31 -65.80
N VAL A 47 2.56 -6.93 -65.94
CA VAL A 47 2.26 -7.85 -67.04
C VAL A 47 1.45 -7.10 -68.11
N THR A 48 2.00 -7.04 -69.31
CA THR A 48 1.36 -6.46 -70.49
C THR A 48 0.95 -7.54 -71.48
N SER A 49 -0.15 -7.32 -72.20
CA SER A 49 -0.56 -8.13 -73.34
C SER A 49 -0.81 -7.23 -74.55
N ASP A 50 -0.24 -7.60 -75.71
CA ASP A 50 -0.30 -6.81 -76.95
C ASP A 50 -1.50 -7.20 -77.85
N ARG A 51 -2.63 -7.66 -77.28
CA ARG A 51 -3.81 -8.12 -78.05
C ARG A 51 -5.06 -7.25 -77.86
N GLY A 52 -5.57 -6.70 -78.98
CA GLY A 52 -6.93 -6.16 -79.15
C GLY A 52 -6.98 -4.79 -79.81
N GLU A 53 -7.75 -4.64 -80.91
CA GLU A 53 -8.01 -3.35 -81.56
C GLU A 53 -9.44 -2.82 -81.25
N THR A 54 -10.32 -3.67 -80.70
CA THR A 54 -11.72 -3.33 -80.42
C THR A 54 -12.03 -3.27 -78.91
N THR A 55 -12.97 -2.40 -78.50
CA THR A 55 -13.32 -2.18 -77.08
C THR A 55 -13.81 -3.45 -76.37
N SER A 56 -14.52 -4.35 -77.08
CA SER A 56 -15.00 -5.62 -76.53
C SER A 56 -13.88 -6.63 -76.31
N GLU A 57 -12.86 -6.65 -77.17
CA GLU A 57 -11.68 -7.50 -77.01
C GLU A 57 -10.79 -6.99 -75.87
N LEU A 58 -10.62 -5.67 -75.73
CA LEU A 58 -9.82 -5.08 -74.64
C LEU A 58 -10.39 -5.43 -73.24
N LEU A 59 -11.72 -5.49 -73.10
CA LEU A 59 -12.38 -5.88 -71.85
C LEU A 59 -12.15 -7.38 -71.54
N GLN A 60 -12.24 -8.26 -72.54
CA GLN A 60 -11.96 -9.69 -72.35
C GLN A 60 -10.46 -9.95 -72.09
N THR A 61 -9.57 -9.22 -72.77
CA THR A 61 -8.11 -9.27 -72.55
C THR A 61 -7.74 -8.82 -71.15
N SER A 62 -8.45 -7.82 -70.57
CA SER A 62 -8.20 -7.37 -69.20
C SER A 62 -8.47 -8.47 -68.17
N THR A 63 -9.64 -9.13 -68.22
CA THR A 63 -9.97 -10.23 -67.29
C THR A 63 -9.07 -11.45 -67.50
N PHE A 64 -8.72 -11.76 -68.75
CA PHE A 64 -7.77 -12.83 -69.07
C PHE A 64 -6.38 -12.55 -68.48
N THR A 65 -5.87 -11.33 -68.66
CA THR A 65 -4.56 -10.92 -68.11
C THR A 65 -4.56 -10.93 -66.58
N GLN A 66 -5.66 -10.51 -65.94
CA GLN A 66 -5.80 -10.57 -64.48
C GLN A 66 -5.76 -12.00 -63.93
N ASN A 67 -6.44 -12.95 -64.60
CA ASN A 67 -6.40 -14.37 -64.21
C ASN A 67 -4.99 -14.97 -64.42
N LEU A 68 -4.33 -14.63 -65.52
CA LEU A 68 -2.96 -15.08 -65.79
C LEU A 68 -1.96 -14.53 -64.78
N VAL A 69 -2.09 -13.27 -64.38
CA VAL A 69 -1.26 -12.62 -63.36
C VAL A 69 -1.32 -13.39 -62.03
N GLN A 70 -2.50 -13.88 -61.64
CA GLN A 70 -2.64 -14.73 -60.45
C GLN A 70 -1.93 -16.09 -60.62
N SER A 71 -2.08 -16.74 -61.77
CA SER A 71 -1.39 -18.01 -62.05
C SER A 71 0.14 -17.85 -62.11
N TYR A 72 0.64 -16.77 -62.71
CA TYR A 72 2.07 -16.49 -62.79
C TYR A 72 2.68 -16.08 -61.45
N ALA A 73 1.94 -15.39 -60.60
CA ALA A 73 2.40 -15.10 -59.24
C ALA A 73 2.70 -16.39 -58.45
N GLN A 74 1.90 -17.45 -58.61
CA GLN A 74 2.17 -18.75 -57.97
C GLN A 74 3.44 -19.43 -58.47
N LEU A 75 3.87 -19.15 -59.70
CA LEU A 75 5.12 -19.71 -60.25
C LEU A 75 6.34 -19.14 -59.55
N ALA A 76 6.27 -17.93 -58.99
CA ALA A 76 7.41 -17.26 -58.36
C ALA A 76 8.01 -18.06 -57.19
N THR A 77 7.21 -18.87 -56.51
CA THR A 77 7.63 -19.71 -55.38
C THR A 77 7.91 -21.17 -55.78
N THR A 78 7.87 -21.50 -57.08
CA THR A 78 8.10 -22.86 -57.58
C THR A 78 9.58 -23.15 -57.80
N PRO A 79 10.01 -24.43 -57.78
CA PRO A 79 11.40 -24.81 -58.07
C PRO A 79 11.89 -24.36 -59.45
N THR A 80 10.99 -24.23 -60.44
CA THR A 80 11.33 -23.78 -61.80
C THR A 80 11.84 -22.34 -61.82
N VAL A 81 11.31 -21.48 -60.94
CA VAL A 81 11.76 -20.08 -60.81
C VAL A 81 12.88 -19.95 -59.78
N LEU A 82 12.81 -20.69 -58.67
CA LEU A 82 13.76 -20.56 -57.57
C LEU A 82 15.10 -21.28 -57.82
N GLY A 83 15.12 -22.34 -58.64
CA GLY A 83 16.35 -23.07 -58.98
C GLY A 83 17.41 -22.19 -59.66
N PRO A 84 17.08 -21.49 -60.76
CA PRO A 84 18.01 -20.57 -61.43
C PRO A 84 18.48 -19.42 -60.53
N VAL A 85 17.64 -18.98 -59.59
CA VAL A 85 18.00 -17.95 -58.60
C VAL A 85 19.07 -18.46 -57.63
N ILE A 86 18.92 -19.68 -57.12
CA ILE A 86 19.90 -20.33 -56.24
C ILE A 86 21.25 -20.46 -56.95
N THR A 87 21.24 -20.92 -58.20
CA THR A 87 22.48 -21.07 -58.98
C THR A 87 23.15 -19.74 -59.29
N ARG A 88 22.38 -18.69 -59.63
CA ARG A 88 22.95 -17.39 -59.99
C ARG A 88 23.51 -16.62 -58.79
N LEU A 89 22.88 -16.74 -57.63
CA LEU A 89 23.30 -16.08 -56.40
C LEU A 89 24.22 -16.95 -55.54
N GLU A 90 24.60 -18.14 -56.03
CA GLU A 90 25.45 -19.11 -55.32
C GLU A 90 24.97 -19.39 -53.88
N LEU A 91 23.65 -19.55 -53.71
CA LEU A 91 23.06 -19.74 -52.38
C LEU A 91 23.17 -21.20 -51.91
N ASP A 92 23.67 -21.39 -50.69
CA ASP A 92 23.69 -22.70 -50.02
C ASP A 92 22.31 -23.08 -49.45
N THR A 93 21.30 -23.19 -50.31
CA THR A 93 19.91 -23.48 -49.89
C THR A 93 19.14 -24.37 -50.88
N THR A 94 17.97 -24.84 -50.47
CA THR A 94 17.06 -25.62 -51.34
C THR A 94 15.91 -24.75 -51.84
N PRO A 95 15.31 -25.07 -53.00
CA PRO A 95 14.14 -24.35 -53.51
C PRO A 95 12.98 -24.28 -52.52
N GLN A 96 12.78 -25.31 -51.70
CA GLN A 96 11.72 -25.34 -50.68
C GLN A 96 12.00 -24.40 -49.52
N SER A 97 13.26 -24.32 -49.06
CA SER A 97 13.66 -23.37 -48.02
C SER A 97 13.61 -21.92 -48.52
N LEU A 98 14.00 -21.69 -49.78
CA LEU A 98 13.93 -20.38 -50.41
C LEU A 98 12.48 -19.93 -50.65
N ALA A 99 11.59 -20.86 -50.98
CA ALA A 99 10.16 -20.57 -51.14
C ALA A 99 9.51 -20.04 -49.85
N ALA A 100 10.04 -20.39 -48.66
CA ALA A 100 9.55 -19.83 -47.40
C ALA A 100 10.00 -18.37 -47.15
N GLN A 101 11.01 -17.90 -47.87
CA GLN A 101 11.59 -16.56 -47.75
C GLN A 101 11.09 -15.61 -48.85
N VAL A 102 10.33 -16.12 -49.83
CA VAL A 102 9.85 -15.39 -50.99
C VAL A 102 8.33 -15.51 -51.06
N SER A 103 7.65 -14.39 -51.27
CA SER A 103 6.21 -14.36 -51.53
C SER A 103 5.93 -13.54 -52.78
N ALA A 104 4.93 -13.93 -53.55
CA ALA A 104 4.46 -13.17 -54.70
C ALA A 104 2.96 -12.93 -54.55
N VAL A 105 2.57 -11.67 -54.38
CA VAL A 105 1.18 -11.27 -54.13
C VAL A 105 0.72 -10.34 -55.23
N THR A 106 -0.51 -10.56 -55.70
CA THR A 106 -1.16 -9.74 -56.73
C THR A 106 -2.28 -8.93 -56.07
N PRO A 107 -2.18 -7.59 -56.04
CA PRO A 107 -3.28 -6.75 -55.55
C PRO A 107 -4.54 -6.96 -56.40
N LEU A 108 -5.71 -6.89 -55.75
CA LEU A 108 -7.01 -7.11 -56.41
C LEU A 108 -7.21 -6.14 -57.60
N ASN A 109 -7.71 -6.67 -58.71
CA ASN A 109 -7.99 -5.93 -59.95
C ASN A 109 -6.77 -5.22 -60.55
N THR A 110 -5.57 -5.80 -60.38
CA THR A 110 -4.33 -5.28 -60.97
C THR A 110 -3.61 -6.32 -61.81
N VAL A 111 -2.71 -5.85 -62.67
CA VAL A 111 -1.76 -6.70 -63.43
C VAL A 111 -0.34 -6.60 -62.86
N PHE A 112 -0.23 -6.20 -61.59
CA PHE A 112 1.02 -6.11 -60.86
C PHE A 112 1.25 -7.39 -60.04
N ILE A 113 2.48 -7.86 -60.05
CA ILE A 113 2.98 -8.91 -59.16
C ILE A 113 4.01 -8.27 -58.24
N ASN A 114 3.72 -8.24 -56.94
CA ASN A 114 4.65 -7.79 -55.92
C ASN A 114 5.42 -8.99 -55.41
N ILE A 115 6.71 -9.05 -55.73
CA ILE A 115 7.62 -10.11 -55.30
C ILE A 115 8.38 -9.60 -54.09
N THR A 116 8.13 -10.22 -52.95
CA THR A 116 8.70 -9.81 -51.68
C THR A 116 9.58 -10.91 -51.12
N SER A 117 10.84 -10.58 -50.87
CA SER A 117 11.82 -11.47 -50.25
C SER A 117 12.09 -11.05 -48.80
N THR A 118 12.51 -11.99 -47.96
CA THR A 118 12.90 -11.74 -46.57
C THR A 118 14.26 -12.37 -46.29
N SER A 119 15.22 -11.59 -45.78
CA SER A 119 16.56 -12.07 -45.43
C SER A 119 17.10 -11.37 -44.17
N THR A 120 18.17 -11.90 -43.58
CA THR A 120 18.87 -11.29 -42.44
C THR A 120 19.72 -10.08 -42.83
N SER A 121 20.05 -9.94 -44.13
CA SER A 121 20.71 -8.76 -44.69
C SER A 121 19.76 -7.98 -45.61
N ALA A 122 19.79 -6.65 -45.51
CA ALA A 122 19.02 -5.76 -46.37
C ALA A 122 19.43 -5.88 -47.85
N GLU A 123 20.73 -6.05 -48.11
CA GLU A 123 21.29 -6.18 -49.45
C GLU A 123 20.86 -7.51 -50.09
N GLN A 124 20.98 -8.61 -49.35
CA GLN A 124 20.54 -9.92 -49.82
C GLN A 124 19.04 -9.98 -50.07
N ALA A 125 18.21 -9.27 -49.30
CA ALA A 125 16.78 -9.18 -49.56
C ALA A 125 16.52 -8.53 -50.92
N VAL A 126 17.13 -7.38 -51.20
CA VAL A 126 16.99 -6.68 -52.50
C VAL A 126 17.44 -7.58 -53.65
N GLU A 127 18.63 -8.16 -53.53
CA GLU A 127 19.22 -9.02 -54.55
C GLU A 127 18.34 -10.25 -54.82
N LEU A 128 17.77 -10.86 -53.78
CA LEU A 128 16.85 -11.99 -53.90
C LEU A 128 15.53 -11.59 -54.58
N ALA A 129 14.95 -10.44 -54.24
CA ALA A 129 13.70 -9.96 -54.86
C ALA A 129 13.88 -9.66 -56.36
N ASP A 130 14.96 -8.95 -56.71
CA ASP A 130 15.31 -8.66 -58.10
C ASP A 130 15.60 -9.95 -58.87
N ALA A 131 16.29 -10.88 -58.21
CA ALA A 131 16.64 -12.16 -58.78
C ALA A 131 15.43 -13.02 -59.16
N VAL A 132 14.47 -13.11 -58.24
CA VAL A 132 13.21 -13.83 -58.45
C VAL A 132 12.39 -13.13 -59.53
N SER A 133 12.36 -11.79 -59.56
CA SER A 133 11.70 -11.02 -60.61
C SER A 133 12.24 -11.34 -62.00
N LEU A 134 13.56 -11.35 -62.17
CA LEU A 134 14.22 -11.69 -63.43
C LEU A 134 13.90 -13.12 -63.87
N SER A 135 14.04 -14.09 -62.95
CA SER A 135 13.79 -15.50 -63.26
C SER A 135 12.31 -15.77 -63.56
N LEU A 136 11.39 -15.05 -62.90
CA LEU A 136 9.97 -15.13 -63.18
C LEU A 136 9.66 -14.57 -64.57
N ALA A 137 10.22 -13.41 -64.94
CA ALA A 137 10.04 -12.82 -66.27
C ALA A 137 10.47 -13.80 -67.38
N THR A 138 11.66 -14.41 -67.25
CA THR A 138 12.13 -15.42 -68.21
C THR A 138 11.23 -16.66 -68.27
N THR A 139 10.74 -17.12 -67.11
CA THR A 139 9.86 -18.29 -67.05
C THR A 139 8.50 -17.98 -67.67
N VAL A 140 7.91 -16.82 -67.39
CA VAL A 140 6.64 -16.38 -67.97
C VAL A 140 6.76 -16.21 -69.48
N GLU A 141 7.84 -15.60 -69.98
CA GLU A 141 8.10 -15.49 -71.42
C GLU A 141 8.20 -16.85 -72.11
N SER A 142 8.80 -17.85 -71.45
CA SER A 142 8.89 -19.21 -71.98
C SER A 142 7.57 -19.98 -71.99
N LEU A 143 6.64 -19.65 -71.07
CA LEU A 143 5.34 -20.28 -70.92
C LEU A 143 4.21 -19.53 -71.63
N ALA A 144 4.45 -18.27 -72.04
CA ALA A 144 3.46 -17.44 -72.73
C ALA A 144 3.09 -18.05 -74.10
N PRO A 145 1.80 -18.03 -74.50
CA PRO A 145 1.39 -18.46 -75.83
C PRO A 145 2.09 -17.63 -76.91
N LYS A 146 2.79 -18.29 -77.82
CA LYS A 146 3.49 -17.63 -78.93
C LYS A 146 2.48 -17.21 -80.00
N GLY A 147 2.61 -15.98 -80.49
CA GLY A 147 1.80 -15.47 -81.58
C GLY A 147 2.16 -16.10 -82.94
N PRO A 148 1.43 -15.74 -84.01
CA PRO A 148 1.68 -16.25 -85.37
C PRO A 148 3.10 -15.98 -85.89
N ASP A 149 3.80 -14.95 -85.37
CA ASP A 149 5.20 -14.62 -85.71
C ASP A 149 6.24 -15.19 -84.72
N ASN A 150 5.87 -16.18 -83.88
CA ASN A 150 6.73 -16.79 -82.85
C ASN A 150 7.24 -15.81 -81.77
N LEU A 151 6.65 -14.61 -81.69
CA LEU A 151 6.90 -13.61 -80.65
C LEU A 151 5.98 -13.86 -79.43
N PRO A 152 6.47 -13.65 -78.19
CA PRO A 152 5.65 -13.78 -76.98
C PRO A 152 4.55 -12.71 -76.96
N SER A 153 3.29 -13.13 -76.75
CA SER A 153 2.13 -12.23 -76.71
C SER A 153 1.89 -11.55 -75.35
N ILE A 154 2.74 -11.88 -74.37
CA ILE A 154 2.72 -11.38 -73.00
C ILE A 154 4.15 -11.02 -72.64
N SER A 155 4.37 -9.77 -72.24
CA SER A 155 5.67 -9.30 -71.75
C SER A 155 5.55 -8.85 -70.30
N VAL A 156 6.54 -9.26 -69.53
CA VAL A 156 6.67 -8.97 -68.11
C VAL A 156 7.76 -7.92 -67.96
N LYS A 157 7.39 -6.68 -67.65
CA LYS A 157 8.35 -5.58 -67.47
C LYS A 157 8.45 -5.21 -66.00
N THR A 158 9.68 -5.12 -65.50
CA THR A 158 9.94 -4.59 -64.17
C THR A 158 9.58 -3.11 -64.13
N VAL A 159 8.68 -2.72 -63.24
CA VAL A 159 8.20 -1.33 -63.12
C VAL A 159 8.89 -0.60 -61.98
N SER A 160 9.23 -1.33 -60.90
CA SER A 160 10.00 -0.77 -59.78
C SER A 160 11.00 -1.80 -59.25
N PRO A 161 12.32 -1.54 -59.31
CA PRO A 161 13.32 -2.41 -58.69
C PRO A 161 13.16 -2.42 -57.17
N ALA A 162 13.67 -3.47 -56.51
CA ALA A 162 13.62 -3.56 -55.06
C ALA A 162 14.44 -2.43 -54.41
N GLN A 163 13.84 -1.74 -53.43
CA GLN A 163 14.51 -0.68 -52.67
C GLN A 163 15.15 -1.25 -51.40
N LEU A 164 16.29 -0.69 -51.01
CA LEU A 164 16.99 -1.08 -49.79
C LEU A 164 16.16 -0.66 -48.56
N PRO A 165 15.69 -1.61 -47.73
CA PRO A 165 14.88 -1.28 -46.56
C PRO A 165 15.72 -0.53 -45.51
N GLY A 166 15.27 0.65 -45.10
CA GLY A 166 15.97 1.48 -44.10
C GLY A 166 15.86 0.98 -42.65
N ALA A 167 14.99 0.00 -42.37
CA ALA A 167 14.81 -0.60 -41.05
C ALA A 167 14.37 -2.07 -41.16
N PRO A 168 14.69 -2.91 -40.16
CA PRO A 168 14.24 -4.29 -40.12
C PRO A 168 12.72 -4.36 -39.96
N PHE A 169 12.10 -5.30 -40.68
CA PHE A 169 10.68 -5.60 -40.60
C PHE A 169 10.33 -6.41 -39.35
N SER A 170 11.24 -7.29 -38.92
CA SER A 170 11.10 -8.13 -37.72
C SER A 170 12.43 -8.19 -36.96
N PRO A 171 12.42 -8.31 -35.63
CA PRO A 171 11.27 -8.27 -34.73
C PRO A 171 10.72 -6.84 -34.56
N ASN A 172 9.40 -6.70 -34.43
CA ASN A 172 8.80 -5.41 -34.07
C ASN A 172 9.03 -5.13 -32.59
N THR A 173 10.23 -4.64 -32.25
CA THR A 173 10.69 -4.40 -30.87
C THR A 173 9.69 -3.57 -30.07
N ARG A 174 9.04 -2.59 -30.70
CA ARG A 174 8.02 -1.76 -30.03
C ARG A 174 6.83 -2.59 -29.59
N LEU A 175 6.33 -3.48 -30.45
CA LEU A 175 5.19 -4.35 -30.14
C LEU A 175 5.57 -5.36 -29.06
N ILE A 176 6.73 -6.00 -29.15
CA ILE A 176 7.20 -6.99 -28.16
C ILE A 176 7.41 -6.34 -26.78
N VAL A 177 8.02 -5.16 -26.73
CA VAL A 177 8.20 -4.42 -25.47
C VAL A 177 6.84 -3.99 -24.90
N LEU A 178 5.91 -3.54 -25.75
CA LEU A 178 4.57 -3.16 -25.31
C LEU A 178 3.80 -4.35 -24.73
N THR A 179 3.86 -5.53 -25.37
CA THR A 179 3.20 -6.73 -24.86
C THR A 179 3.85 -7.22 -23.56
N GLY A 180 5.18 -7.17 -23.46
CA GLY A 180 5.91 -7.47 -22.22
C GLY A 180 5.56 -6.53 -21.07
N LEU A 181 5.45 -5.23 -21.33
CA LEU A 181 5.01 -4.23 -20.35
C LEU A 181 3.59 -4.51 -19.87
N LEU A 182 2.65 -4.77 -20.78
CA LEU A 182 1.24 -5.06 -20.45
C LEU A 182 1.11 -6.34 -19.62
N LEU A 183 1.81 -7.41 -19.99
CA LEU A 183 1.85 -8.66 -19.22
C LEU A 183 2.46 -8.44 -17.83
N GLY A 184 3.57 -7.68 -17.74
CA GLY A 184 4.19 -7.33 -16.46
C GLY A 184 3.25 -6.53 -15.56
N LEU A 185 2.52 -5.55 -16.10
CA LEU A 185 1.52 -4.79 -15.35
C LEU A 185 0.38 -5.68 -14.84
N MET A 186 -0.12 -6.60 -15.68
CA MET A 186 -1.15 -7.56 -15.30
C MET A 186 -0.69 -8.43 -14.12
N VAL A 187 0.51 -9.00 -14.19
CA VAL A 187 1.10 -9.80 -13.10
C VAL A 187 1.31 -8.94 -11.84
N GLY A 188 1.76 -7.69 -11.99
CA GLY A 188 1.90 -6.75 -10.89
C GLY A 188 0.58 -6.47 -10.17
N VAL A 189 -0.51 -6.28 -10.91
CA VAL A 189 -1.87 -6.12 -10.35
C VAL A 189 -2.30 -7.38 -9.63
N LEU A 190 -2.16 -8.55 -10.25
CA LEU A 190 -2.52 -9.84 -9.65
C LEU A 190 -1.77 -10.05 -8.33
N TYR A 191 -0.46 -9.82 -8.30
CA TYR A 191 0.37 -9.90 -7.09
C TYR A 191 -0.08 -8.90 -6.01
N ALA A 192 -0.37 -7.65 -6.40
CA ALA A 192 -0.83 -6.63 -5.47
C ALA A 192 -2.13 -7.02 -4.77
N LEU A 193 -3.08 -7.59 -5.52
CA LEU A 193 -4.36 -8.09 -5.02
C LEU A 193 -4.18 -9.35 -4.16
N ALA A 194 -3.40 -10.34 -4.63
CA ALA A 194 -3.13 -11.56 -3.87
C ALA A 194 -2.52 -11.24 -2.49
N ARG A 195 -1.55 -10.32 -2.46
CA ARG A 195 -0.89 -9.90 -1.20
C ARG A 195 -1.76 -8.95 -0.36
N GLU A 196 -2.94 -8.55 -0.79
CA GLU A 196 -3.94 -7.89 0.07
C GLU A 196 -4.92 -8.94 0.64
N VAL A 197 -5.36 -9.90 -0.17
CA VAL A 197 -6.21 -11.01 0.29
C VAL A 197 -5.50 -11.88 1.34
N LEU A 198 -4.20 -12.11 1.18
CA LEU A 198 -3.36 -12.84 2.13
C LEU A 198 -2.97 -12.01 3.37
N ASP A 199 -3.28 -10.72 3.42
CA ASP A 199 -3.04 -9.92 4.63
C ASP A 199 -4.12 -10.24 5.68
N THR A 200 -3.77 -11.02 6.68
CA THR A 200 -4.69 -11.43 7.75
C THR A 200 -4.74 -10.43 8.90
N ARG A 201 -4.04 -9.31 8.81
CA ARG A 201 -3.92 -8.32 9.90
C ARG A 201 -5.17 -7.47 10.05
N VAL A 202 -5.54 -7.18 11.30
CA VAL A 202 -6.69 -6.34 11.63
C VAL A 202 -6.39 -4.90 11.22
N SER A 203 -7.18 -4.33 10.31
CA SER A 203 -6.89 -3.03 9.71
C SER A 203 -8.10 -2.11 9.54
N THR A 204 -9.30 -2.61 9.76
CA THR A 204 -10.55 -1.87 9.67
C THR A 204 -11.54 -2.39 10.71
N GLN A 205 -12.55 -1.59 11.06
CA GLN A 205 -13.65 -2.04 11.91
C GLN A 205 -14.40 -3.23 11.30
N LYS A 206 -14.61 -3.24 9.98
CA LYS A 206 -15.15 -4.40 9.26
C LYS A 206 -14.33 -5.69 9.46
N ASP A 207 -13.02 -5.59 9.72
CA ASP A 207 -12.20 -6.76 10.05
C ASP A 207 -12.45 -7.26 11.48
N LEU A 208 -12.81 -6.36 12.41
CA LEU A 208 -13.20 -6.69 13.78
C LEU A 208 -14.60 -7.32 13.81
N ASP A 209 -15.57 -6.75 13.09
CA ASP A 209 -16.96 -7.28 13.02
C ASP A 209 -17.02 -8.71 12.43
N ARG A 210 -15.99 -9.11 11.66
CA ARG A 210 -15.85 -10.47 11.12
C ARG A 210 -15.25 -11.46 12.14
N VAL A 211 -14.57 -10.94 13.14
CA VAL A 211 -13.85 -11.74 14.15
C VAL A 211 -14.67 -11.87 15.42
N SER A 212 -15.37 -10.80 15.83
CA SER A 212 -16.23 -10.81 17.00
C SER A 212 -17.38 -9.80 16.87
N SER A 213 -18.47 -10.09 17.58
CA SER A 213 -19.59 -9.18 17.83
C SER A 213 -19.35 -8.23 19.02
N ASP A 214 -18.22 -8.37 19.73
CA ASP A 214 -17.87 -7.53 20.88
C ASP A 214 -17.73 -6.05 20.50
N PRO A 215 -18.09 -5.13 21.40
CA PRO A 215 -18.05 -3.70 21.11
C PRO A 215 -16.61 -3.20 20.91
N LEU A 216 -16.41 -2.38 19.87
CA LEU A 216 -15.21 -1.60 19.68
C LEU A 216 -15.26 -0.36 20.59
N LEU A 217 -14.52 -0.39 21.70
CA LEU A 217 -14.49 0.72 22.67
C LEU A 217 -13.80 1.97 22.10
N GLY A 218 -12.86 1.79 21.18
CA GLY A 218 -12.25 2.92 20.49
C GLY A 218 -11.06 2.59 19.62
N MET A 219 -10.68 3.57 18.81
CA MET A 219 -9.48 3.55 17.98
C MET A 219 -8.49 4.59 18.50
N VAL A 220 -7.33 4.13 18.95
CA VAL A 220 -6.29 4.97 19.52
C VAL A 220 -5.19 5.20 18.48
N GLY A 221 -4.83 6.47 18.27
CA GLY A 221 -3.80 6.87 17.31
C GLY A 221 -2.40 6.38 17.68
N ARG A 222 -1.44 6.53 16.77
CA ARG A 222 -0.02 6.28 17.09
C ARG A 222 0.52 7.33 18.06
N LYS A 223 1.41 6.88 18.96
CA LYS A 223 2.19 7.79 19.79
C LYS A 223 2.96 8.79 18.92
N ARG A 224 3.03 10.04 19.39
CA ARG A 224 3.73 11.13 18.69
C ARG A 224 5.20 11.14 19.10
N ARG A 225 6.06 11.73 18.25
CA ARG A 225 7.48 11.90 18.60
C ARG A 225 7.70 12.73 19.86
N SER A 226 6.79 13.65 20.17
CA SER A 226 6.80 14.49 21.38
C SER A 226 6.46 13.72 22.66
N ASP A 227 5.95 12.49 22.56
CA ASP A 227 5.60 11.65 23.71
C ASP A 227 6.01 10.19 23.42
N PRO A 228 7.29 9.85 23.67
CA PRO A 228 7.83 8.52 23.40
C PRO A 228 7.18 7.41 24.23
N ALA A 229 6.71 7.72 25.43
CA ALA A 229 6.01 6.79 26.33
C ALA A 229 4.55 6.57 25.90
N GLY A 230 3.95 7.54 25.19
CA GLY A 230 2.57 7.47 24.70
C GLY A 230 1.53 7.77 25.78
N LEU A 231 1.92 8.51 26.83
CA LEU A 231 1.07 8.94 27.94
C LEU A 231 0.31 10.22 27.59
N ALA A 232 -0.49 10.14 26.53
CA ALA A 232 -1.18 11.28 25.91
C ALA A 232 -2.05 12.06 26.90
N MET A 233 -2.74 11.37 27.81
CA MET A 233 -3.59 12.01 28.82
C MET A 233 -2.81 12.94 29.74
N ARG A 234 -1.53 12.63 30.03
CA ARG A 234 -0.65 13.43 30.89
C ARG A 234 0.13 14.48 30.11
N VAL A 235 0.76 14.10 28.98
CA VAL A 235 1.69 14.95 28.24
C VAL A 235 0.97 15.90 27.27
N MET A 236 -0.15 15.46 26.69
CA MET A 236 -0.90 16.21 25.68
C MET A 236 -2.43 16.02 25.86
N PRO A 237 -3.01 16.49 26.98
CA PRO A 237 -4.41 16.22 27.35
C PRO A 237 -5.44 16.74 26.33
N HIS A 238 -5.09 17.73 25.52
CA HIS A 238 -5.96 18.30 24.47
C HIS A 238 -5.71 17.69 23.08
N SER A 239 -4.90 16.63 22.98
CA SER A 239 -4.63 15.96 21.71
C SER A 239 -5.78 15.03 21.31
N ALA A 240 -5.90 14.74 20.01
CA ALA A 240 -6.81 13.72 19.49
C ALA A 240 -6.57 12.33 20.12
N LEU A 241 -5.33 12.05 20.56
CA LEU A 241 -4.97 10.81 21.22
C LEU A 241 -5.56 10.73 22.64
N ALA A 242 -5.50 11.81 23.41
CA ALA A 242 -6.14 11.90 24.72
C ALA A 242 -7.68 11.80 24.59
N GLU A 243 -8.25 12.49 23.59
CA GLU A 243 -9.68 12.42 23.34
C GLU A 243 -10.15 11.01 22.95
N ALA A 244 -9.31 10.22 22.26
CA ALA A 244 -9.60 8.82 21.98
C ALA A 244 -9.72 7.99 23.27
N TYR A 245 -8.90 8.24 24.28
CA TYR A 245 -9.01 7.55 25.58
C TYR A 245 -10.21 8.01 26.40
N ARG A 246 -10.59 9.30 26.35
CA ARG A 246 -11.85 9.77 26.96
C ARG A 246 -13.08 9.11 26.34
N ARG A 247 -13.04 8.83 25.03
CA ARG A 247 -14.09 8.06 24.34
C ARG A 247 -14.10 6.59 24.78
N VAL A 248 -12.93 5.96 24.92
CA VAL A 248 -12.84 4.59 25.46
C VAL A 248 -13.45 4.54 26.86
N ARG A 249 -13.14 5.50 27.75
CA ARG A 249 -13.79 5.65 29.06
C ARG A 249 -15.32 5.76 28.92
N ALA A 250 -15.79 6.72 28.12
CA ALA A 250 -17.22 6.95 27.97
C ALA A 250 -17.95 5.68 27.49
N ASN A 251 -17.40 5.00 26.48
CA ASN A 251 -17.97 3.75 25.98
C ASN A 251 -17.97 2.64 27.04
N LEU A 252 -16.91 2.54 27.85
CA LEU A 252 -16.82 1.60 28.97
C LEU A 252 -17.89 1.88 30.04
N GLU A 253 -18.12 3.15 30.38
CA GLU A 253 -19.19 3.59 31.29
C GLU A 253 -20.60 3.26 30.75
N PHE A 254 -20.78 3.20 29.42
CA PHE A 254 -22.07 2.94 28.77
C PHE A 254 -22.31 1.48 28.35
N ILE A 255 -21.36 0.56 28.57
CA ILE A 255 -21.58 -0.88 28.29
C ILE A 255 -22.76 -1.42 29.09
N ASP A 256 -22.89 -0.97 30.32
CA ASP A 256 -23.89 -1.45 31.27
C ASP A 256 -24.33 -0.27 32.14
N VAL A 257 -25.45 0.35 31.76
CA VAL A 257 -25.94 1.57 32.42
C VAL A 257 -26.43 1.27 33.83
N ASP A 258 -26.96 0.06 34.05
CA ASP A 258 -27.54 -0.35 35.33
C ASP A 258 -26.46 -0.85 36.30
N SER A 259 -25.36 -1.41 35.78
CA SER A 259 -24.24 -1.92 36.57
C SER A 259 -22.91 -1.67 35.86
N PRO A 260 -22.43 -0.41 35.85
CA PRO A 260 -21.19 -0.08 35.16
C PRO A 260 -20.01 -0.83 35.79
N PRO A 261 -19.05 -1.31 34.97
CA PRO A 261 -17.89 -2.01 35.50
C PRO A 261 -17.09 -1.11 36.45
N ARG A 262 -16.63 -1.67 37.56
CA ARG A 262 -15.75 -1.02 38.55
C ARG A 262 -14.32 -1.54 38.47
N SER A 263 -14.09 -2.58 37.68
CA SER A 263 -12.76 -3.14 37.47
C SER A 263 -12.62 -3.77 36.10
N THR A 264 -11.43 -3.63 35.50
CA THR A 264 -11.13 -4.28 34.23
C THR A 264 -9.69 -4.75 34.19
N VAL A 265 -9.48 -5.93 33.60
CA VAL A 265 -8.16 -6.33 33.13
C VAL A 265 -7.93 -5.82 31.71
N VAL A 266 -6.75 -5.28 31.44
CA VAL A 266 -6.31 -4.89 30.10
C VAL A 266 -5.29 -5.92 29.63
N THR A 267 -5.59 -6.59 28.52
CA THR A 267 -4.72 -7.62 27.94
C THR A 267 -4.61 -7.46 26.43
N SER A 268 -3.80 -8.29 25.79
CA SER A 268 -3.66 -8.34 24.33
C SER A 268 -3.35 -9.75 23.86
N ALA A 269 -3.49 -10.00 22.56
CA ALA A 269 -3.14 -11.30 21.99
C ALA A 269 -1.63 -11.58 22.14
N VAL A 270 -0.79 -10.59 21.81
CA VAL A 270 0.66 -10.74 21.83
C VAL A 270 1.35 -9.55 22.51
N ALA A 271 2.62 -9.74 22.87
CA ALA A 271 3.43 -8.68 23.44
C ALA A 271 3.55 -7.48 22.49
N ARG A 272 3.67 -6.27 23.05
CA ARG A 272 3.85 -5.00 22.32
C ARG A 272 2.63 -4.54 21.49
N ASP A 273 1.44 -5.03 21.80
CA ASP A 273 0.18 -4.46 21.27
C ASP A 273 -0.21 -3.13 21.95
N GLY A 274 0.45 -2.81 23.07
CA GLY A 274 0.31 -1.54 23.79
C GLY A 274 -0.72 -1.58 24.92
N LYS A 275 -0.95 -2.77 25.50
CA LYS A 275 -1.76 -3.02 26.70
C LYS A 275 -1.40 -2.10 27.87
N SER A 276 -0.13 -2.01 28.27
CA SER A 276 0.33 -1.20 29.39
C SER A 276 0.15 0.30 29.18
N THR A 277 0.49 0.80 27.98
CA THR A 277 0.19 2.20 27.60
C THR A 277 -1.31 2.50 27.57
N THR A 278 -2.12 1.54 27.11
CA THR A 278 -3.58 1.66 27.09
C THR A 278 -4.13 1.67 28.51
N ALA A 279 -3.63 0.81 29.40
CA ALA A 279 -4.01 0.74 30.80
C ALA A 279 -3.73 2.06 31.53
N ILE A 280 -2.53 2.63 31.38
CA ILE A 280 -2.17 3.90 32.03
C ILE A 280 -3.08 5.04 31.54
N ASN A 281 -3.26 5.19 30.22
CA ASN A 281 -4.08 6.27 29.69
C ASN A 281 -5.57 6.07 30.00
N LEU A 282 -6.06 4.83 30.03
CA LEU A 282 -7.42 4.54 30.47
C LEU A 282 -7.58 4.92 31.94
N ALA A 283 -6.65 4.54 32.82
CA ALA A 283 -6.68 4.90 34.23
C ALA A 283 -6.68 6.43 34.45
N LEU A 284 -5.82 7.16 33.71
CA LEU A 284 -5.83 8.62 33.70
C LEU A 284 -7.16 9.21 33.21
N ALA A 285 -7.76 8.62 32.16
CA ALA A 285 -9.06 9.06 31.69
C ALA A 285 -10.15 8.81 32.73
N MET A 286 -10.17 7.66 33.40
CA MET A 286 -11.10 7.38 34.50
C MET A 286 -10.95 8.40 35.65
N ALA A 287 -9.71 8.78 35.98
CA ALA A 287 -9.40 9.70 37.09
C ALA A 287 -9.88 11.15 36.86
N GLU A 288 -10.00 11.61 35.61
CA GLU A 288 -10.48 12.98 35.29
C GLU A 288 -11.87 13.30 35.88
N ARG A 289 -12.71 12.31 36.17
CA ARG A 289 -14.07 12.50 36.72
C ARG A 289 -14.14 12.39 38.25
N SER A 290 -13.01 12.54 38.94
CA SER A 290 -12.92 12.49 40.41
C SER A 290 -13.24 11.13 41.04
N ALA A 291 -13.15 10.05 40.26
CA ALA A 291 -13.12 8.69 40.79
C ALA A 291 -11.74 8.45 41.43
N LYS A 292 -11.69 7.78 42.59
CA LYS A 292 -10.46 7.17 43.07
C LYS A 292 -10.14 5.98 42.18
N VAL A 293 -9.11 6.12 41.35
CA VAL A 293 -8.68 5.07 40.41
C VAL A 293 -7.38 4.44 40.89
N LEU A 294 -7.31 3.11 40.81
CA LEU A 294 -6.09 2.35 41.03
C LEU A 294 -5.64 1.67 39.73
N LEU A 295 -4.38 1.86 39.37
CA LEU A 295 -3.72 1.09 38.31
C LEU A 295 -2.80 0.04 38.95
N ILE A 296 -3.02 -1.24 38.63
CA ILE A 296 -2.21 -2.36 39.14
C ILE A 296 -1.36 -2.93 38.00
N ASP A 297 -0.05 -3.03 38.19
CA ASP A 297 0.86 -3.77 37.28
C ASP A 297 0.87 -5.27 37.66
N ALA A 298 0.00 -6.05 37.02
CA ALA A 298 -0.04 -7.50 37.17
C ALA A 298 0.69 -8.24 36.03
N ASP A 299 1.43 -7.54 35.16
CA ASP A 299 2.40 -8.18 34.25
C ASP A 299 3.70 -8.48 35.00
N LEU A 300 3.61 -9.44 35.93
CA LEU A 300 4.75 -9.88 36.75
C LEU A 300 5.85 -10.58 35.92
N ARG A 301 5.63 -10.82 34.62
CA ARG A 301 6.63 -11.43 33.73
C ARG A 301 7.52 -10.38 33.08
N ARG A 302 6.92 -9.27 32.65
CA ARG A 302 7.60 -8.15 32.00
C ARG A 302 6.96 -6.84 32.48
N PRO A 303 7.15 -6.49 33.75
CA PRO A 303 6.54 -5.29 34.31
C PRO A 303 7.06 -4.05 33.59
N SER A 304 6.19 -3.07 33.43
CA SER A 304 6.53 -1.86 32.66
C SER A 304 5.86 -0.60 33.18
N ILE A 305 4.90 -0.71 34.09
CA ILE A 305 4.17 0.45 34.61
C ILE A 305 5.09 1.35 35.43
N ALA A 306 5.93 0.77 36.30
CA ALA A 306 6.88 1.55 37.10
C ALA A 306 7.81 2.41 36.23
N GLU A 307 8.40 1.82 35.18
CA GLU A 307 9.25 2.54 34.21
C GLU A 307 8.47 3.62 33.45
N LEU A 308 7.26 3.31 32.96
CA LEU A 308 6.44 4.28 32.22
C LEU A 308 5.95 5.44 33.10
N CYS A 309 5.69 5.17 34.38
CA CYS A 309 5.23 6.15 35.35
C CYS A 309 6.37 6.92 36.03
N ASP A 310 7.63 6.52 35.84
CA ASP A 310 8.80 7.08 36.52
C ASP A 310 8.71 6.88 38.05
N LEU A 311 8.43 5.64 38.46
CA LEU A 311 8.29 5.21 39.85
C LEU A 311 9.35 4.16 40.22
N GLU A 312 9.68 4.09 41.51
CA GLU A 312 10.43 2.95 42.07
C GLU A 312 9.57 1.67 41.99
N GLY A 313 10.18 0.56 41.57
CA GLY A 313 9.46 -0.67 41.23
C GLY A 313 9.75 -1.88 42.12
N ASP A 314 10.54 -1.72 43.19
CA ASP A 314 11.04 -2.85 44.00
C ASP A 314 9.97 -3.42 44.95
N VAL A 315 9.14 -2.55 45.52
CA VAL A 315 8.01 -2.89 46.40
C VAL A 315 6.71 -2.73 45.62
N GLY A 316 5.81 -3.71 45.67
CA GLY A 316 4.58 -3.68 44.87
C GLY A 316 3.69 -4.89 45.08
N LEU A 317 2.95 -5.27 44.02
CA LEU A 317 1.99 -6.37 44.06
C LEU A 317 2.62 -7.68 44.59
N THR A 318 3.82 -8.01 44.14
CA THR A 318 4.51 -9.24 44.55
C THR A 318 4.79 -9.26 46.06
N THR A 319 5.30 -8.16 46.62
CA THR A 319 5.63 -8.08 48.06
C THR A 319 4.36 -8.12 48.93
N ILE A 320 3.25 -7.53 48.46
CA ILE A 320 1.95 -7.65 49.14
C ILE A 320 1.47 -9.11 49.12
N LEU A 321 1.52 -9.79 47.97
CA LEU A 321 1.03 -11.16 47.84
C LEU A 321 1.88 -12.18 48.61
N LEU A 322 3.13 -11.85 48.91
CA LEU A 322 4.00 -12.63 49.81
C LEU A 322 3.75 -12.32 51.29
N GLY A 323 3.05 -11.23 51.61
CA GLY A 323 2.74 -10.82 52.97
C GLY A 323 3.83 -9.99 53.64
N ASP A 324 4.81 -9.49 52.88
CA ASP A 324 5.94 -8.71 53.40
C ASP A 324 5.53 -7.29 53.80
N VAL A 325 4.55 -6.71 53.09
CA VAL A 325 4.05 -5.34 53.28
C VAL A 325 2.54 -5.25 53.07
N GLY A 326 1.90 -4.25 53.67
CA GLY A 326 0.49 -3.93 53.42
C GLY A 326 0.27 -3.19 52.10
N PRO A 327 -0.95 -3.19 51.54
CA PRO A 327 -1.29 -2.40 50.35
C PRO A 327 -1.00 -0.90 50.53
N GLU A 328 -1.25 -0.36 51.72
CA GLU A 328 -1.02 1.04 52.07
C GLU A 328 0.44 1.51 51.92
N ASP A 329 1.41 0.60 52.06
CA ASP A 329 2.84 0.93 51.98
C ASP A 329 3.39 0.79 50.55
N ALA A 330 2.68 0.06 49.68
CA ALA A 330 3.13 -0.27 48.34
C ALA A 330 2.37 0.49 47.24
N ILE A 331 1.21 1.07 47.55
CA ILE A 331 0.44 1.90 46.62
C ILE A 331 0.99 3.32 46.64
N VAL A 332 1.31 3.84 45.45
CA VAL A 332 1.90 5.18 45.28
C VAL A 332 0.93 6.09 44.57
N ARG A 333 0.66 7.27 45.14
CA ARG A 333 -0.10 8.32 44.45
C ARG A 333 0.71 8.88 43.29
N TRP A 334 0.21 8.75 42.06
CA TRP A 334 0.96 9.13 40.87
C TRP A 334 0.44 10.40 40.20
N SER A 335 -0.88 10.60 40.17
CA SER A 335 -1.49 11.84 39.68
C SER A 335 -2.79 12.13 40.41
N ASP A 336 -3.48 13.23 40.09
CA ASP A 336 -4.74 13.53 40.76
C ASP A 336 -5.82 12.49 40.41
N GLY A 337 -6.40 11.88 41.43
CA GLY A 337 -7.38 10.79 41.30
C GLY A 337 -6.81 9.44 40.84
N LEU A 338 -5.48 9.28 40.68
CA LEU A 338 -4.87 8.03 40.23
C LEU A 338 -3.71 7.60 41.12
N ASP A 339 -3.90 6.45 41.75
CA ASP A 339 -2.87 5.70 42.46
C ASP A 339 -2.35 4.54 41.61
N VAL A 340 -1.12 4.13 41.86
CA VAL A 340 -0.44 3.06 41.12
C VAL A 340 0.11 2.05 42.10
N LEU A 341 -0.22 0.78 41.88
CA LEU A 341 0.42 -0.36 42.50
C LEU A 341 1.40 -0.99 41.48
N PRO A 342 2.72 -0.73 41.60
CA PRO A 342 3.72 -1.38 40.76
C PRO A 342 3.75 -2.89 41.04
N SER A 343 4.44 -3.65 40.19
CA SER A 343 4.50 -5.11 40.27
C SER A 343 5.37 -5.63 41.42
N GLY A 344 6.40 -4.88 41.81
CA GLY A 344 7.46 -5.34 42.70
C GLY A 344 8.50 -6.21 41.98
N ALA A 345 9.39 -6.82 42.75
CA ALA A 345 10.37 -7.78 42.23
C ALA A 345 9.70 -8.95 41.47
N VAL A 346 10.26 -9.34 40.32
CA VAL A 346 9.73 -10.43 39.49
C VAL A 346 9.80 -11.77 40.23
N PRO A 347 8.66 -12.42 40.54
CA PRO A 347 8.66 -13.68 41.28
C PRO A 347 9.00 -14.88 40.40
N PRO A 348 9.46 -16.01 40.97
CA PRO A 348 9.76 -17.22 40.21
C PRO A 348 8.52 -17.87 39.58
N ASN A 349 7.33 -17.70 40.18
CA ASN A 349 6.07 -18.30 39.70
C ASN A 349 4.91 -17.28 39.66
N PRO A 350 4.89 -16.37 38.66
CA PRO A 350 3.88 -15.31 38.52
C PRO A 350 2.42 -15.80 38.57
N GLY A 351 2.05 -16.77 37.72
CA GLY A 351 0.66 -17.19 37.57
C GLY A 351 0.06 -17.80 38.84
N ARG A 352 0.89 -18.47 39.66
CA ARG A 352 0.44 -19.02 40.95
C ARG A 352 0.11 -17.92 41.96
N LEU A 353 0.88 -16.84 41.96
CA LEU A 353 0.62 -15.69 42.84
C LEU A 353 -0.64 -14.95 42.41
N LEU A 354 -0.81 -14.71 41.11
CA LEU A 354 -1.99 -14.02 40.57
C LEU A 354 -3.28 -14.85 40.73
N GLY A 355 -3.19 -16.19 40.66
CA GLY A 355 -4.31 -17.10 40.93
C GLY A 355 -4.53 -17.45 42.40
N SER A 356 -3.80 -16.83 43.32
CA SER A 356 -3.85 -17.17 44.75
C SER A 356 -5.08 -16.62 45.46
N ALA A 357 -5.42 -17.20 46.62
CA ALA A 357 -6.43 -16.65 47.51
C ALA A 357 -6.04 -15.25 48.04
N ALA A 358 -4.74 -14.99 48.20
CA ALA A 358 -4.23 -13.67 48.61
C ALA A 358 -4.59 -12.59 47.58
N MET A 359 -4.43 -12.87 46.28
CA MET A 359 -4.82 -11.93 45.21
C MET A 359 -6.33 -11.67 45.21
N LYS A 360 -7.14 -12.71 45.42
CA LYS A 360 -8.60 -12.55 45.54
C LYS A 360 -9.00 -11.68 46.74
N THR A 361 -8.37 -11.88 47.89
CA THR A 361 -8.62 -11.07 49.10
C THR A 361 -8.16 -9.62 48.90
N LEU A 362 -7.00 -9.43 48.27
CA LEU A 362 -6.47 -8.11 47.93
C LEU A 362 -7.44 -7.35 47.01
N MET A 363 -7.87 -7.96 45.90
CA MET A 363 -8.81 -7.33 44.96
C MET A 363 -10.12 -6.94 45.63
N LYS A 364 -10.68 -7.78 46.51
CA LYS A 364 -11.89 -7.44 47.28
C LYS A 364 -11.69 -6.21 48.16
N ARG A 365 -10.58 -6.15 48.91
CA ARG A 365 -10.25 -5.00 49.75
C ARG A 365 -10.09 -3.72 48.90
N LEU A 366 -9.36 -3.80 47.79
CA LEU A 366 -9.13 -2.65 46.92
C LEU A 366 -10.43 -2.13 46.27
N LEU A 367 -11.38 -3.02 45.96
CA LEU A 367 -12.70 -2.63 45.43
C LEU A 367 -13.59 -1.90 46.46
N GLU A 368 -13.26 -1.95 47.74
CA GLU A 368 -13.92 -1.15 48.78
C GLU A 368 -13.35 0.27 48.85
N ASP A 369 -12.04 0.41 48.59
CA ASP A 369 -11.29 1.67 48.73
C ASP A 369 -11.26 2.53 47.45
N TYR A 370 -11.44 1.90 46.29
CA TYR A 370 -11.36 2.52 44.97
C TYR A 370 -12.69 2.44 44.20
N ASP A 371 -12.99 3.50 43.47
CA ASP A 371 -14.17 3.58 42.61
C ASP A 371 -13.97 2.76 41.33
N PHE A 372 -12.74 2.75 40.81
CA PHE A 372 -12.39 2.00 39.61
C PHE A 372 -10.97 1.40 39.66
N ILE A 373 -10.79 0.16 39.21
CA ILE A 373 -9.48 -0.52 39.17
C ILE A 373 -9.15 -0.94 37.73
N VAL A 374 -7.98 -0.50 37.24
CA VAL A 374 -7.38 -0.99 35.99
C VAL A 374 -6.25 -1.96 36.31
N VAL A 375 -6.29 -3.17 35.77
CA VAL A 375 -5.23 -4.16 35.94
C VAL A 375 -4.49 -4.37 34.62
N ASP A 376 -3.23 -3.96 34.51
CA ASP A 376 -2.38 -4.35 33.38
C ASP A 376 -1.97 -5.81 33.55
N SER A 377 -2.04 -6.59 32.47
CA SER A 377 -1.82 -8.05 32.52
C SER A 377 -0.95 -8.50 31.35
N PRO A 378 -0.22 -9.62 31.45
CA PRO A 378 0.58 -10.12 30.34
C PRO A 378 -0.32 -10.48 29.13
N PRO A 379 0.25 -10.54 27.92
CA PRO A 379 -0.50 -10.98 26.75
C PRO A 379 -1.00 -12.42 26.93
N LEU A 380 -2.21 -12.67 26.45
CA LEU A 380 -2.99 -13.87 26.76
C LEU A 380 -2.48 -15.13 26.06
N LEU A 381 -2.04 -15.04 24.80
CA LEU A 381 -1.57 -16.22 24.05
C LEU A 381 -0.29 -16.84 24.64
N PRO A 382 0.74 -16.08 25.08
CA PRO A 382 1.92 -16.68 25.69
C PRO A 382 1.76 -16.98 27.19
N ALA A 383 0.75 -16.44 27.88
CA ALA A 383 0.56 -16.62 29.32
C ALA A 383 -0.92 -16.56 29.73
N THR A 384 -1.35 -17.52 30.56
CA THR A 384 -2.75 -17.63 31.02
C THR A 384 -3.10 -16.70 32.18
N ASP A 385 -2.17 -15.87 32.66
CA ASP A 385 -2.35 -15.08 33.87
C ASP A 385 -3.53 -14.09 33.73
N ALA A 386 -3.73 -13.53 32.54
CA ALA A 386 -4.86 -12.64 32.23
C ALA A 386 -6.23 -13.32 32.36
N LEU A 387 -6.32 -14.64 32.12
CA LEU A 387 -7.57 -15.40 32.30
C LEU A 387 -7.98 -15.43 33.78
N GLY A 388 -7.03 -15.72 34.67
CA GLY A 388 -7.28 -15.71 36.12
C GLY A 388 -7.68 -14.33 36.63
N LEU A 389 -6.99 -13.28 36.16
CA LEU A 389 -7.30 -11.89 36.52
C LEU A 389 -8.68 -11.45 36.02
N SER A 390 -9.10 -11.91 34.83
CA SER A 390 -10.41 -11.57 34.28
C SER A 390 -11.59 -12.04 35.14
N HIS A 391 -11.40 -13.06 35.99
CA HIS A 391 -12.38 -13.53 36.97
C HIS A 391 -12.39 -12.75 38.28
N LEU A 392 -11.32 -11.99 38.53
CA LEU A 392 -11.19 -11.13 39.72
C LEU A 392 -11.64 -9.69 39.41
N THR A 393 -11.96 -9.40 38.15
CA THR A 393 -12.47 -8.12 37.65
C THR A 393 -13.83 -8.29 36.98
N ASP A 394 -14.52 -7.20 36.68
CA ASP A 394 -15.84 -7.25 36.01
C ASP A 394 -15.76 -7.65 34.54
N GLY A 395 -14.57 -7.62 33.95
CA GLY A 395 -14.28 -8.18 32.63
C GLY A 395 -12.93 -7.76 32.06
N ALA A 396 -12.73 -8.08 30.79
CA ALA A 396 -11.49 -7.84 30.07
C ALA A 396 -11.66 -6.86 28.90
N ILE A 397 -10.70 -5.93 28.76
CA ILE A 397 -10.50 -5.13 27.56
C ILE A 397 -9.35 -5.74 26.77
N VAL A 398 -9.61 -6.06 25.50
CA VAL A 398 -8.60 -6.66 24.61
C VAL A 398 -8.02 -5.58 23.69
N VAL A 399 -6.72 -5.38 23.79
CA VAL A 399 -5.97 -4.45 22.94
C VAL A 399 -5.45 -5.17 21.71
N ALA A 400 -5.85 -4.69 20.53
CA ALA A 400 -5.36 -5.16 19.24
C ALA A 400 -4.55 -4.06 18.55
N ARG A 401 -3.40 -4.38 17.98
CA ARG A 401 -2.55 -3.41 17.29
C ARG A 401 -2.85 -3.35 15.80
N TYR A 402 -3.19 -2.15 15.33
CA TYR A 402 -3.50 -1.86 13.94
C TYR A 402 -2.42 -2.34 12.97
N LYS A 403 -2.82 -3.14 11.97
CA LYS A 403 -1.95 -3.74 10.94
C LYS A 403 -0.76 -4.53 11.51
N THR A 404 -0.92 -5.09 12.71
CA THR A 404 0.08 -5.95 13.35
C THR A 404 -0.57 -7.21 13.90
N THR A 405 -1.57 -7.09 14.78
CA THR A 405 -2.32 -8.23 15.30
C THR A 405 -3.12 -8.87 14.17
N THR A 406 -3.04 -10.20 14.04
CA THR A 406 -3.78 -10.95 13.03
C THR A 406 -5.21 -11.25 13.50
N ARG A 407 -6.13 -11.44 12.54
CA ARG A 407 -7.51 -11.87 12.83
C ARG A 407 -7.52 -13.15 13.65
N GLN A 408 -6.71 -14.14 13.27
CA GLN A 408 -6.57 -15.39 14.01
C GLN A 408 -6.09 -15.20 15.45
N GLN A 409 -5.08 -14.35 15.67
CA GLN A 409 -4.59 -14.06 17.03
C GLN A 409 -5.68 -13.43 17.91
N LEU A 410 -6.45 -12.50 17.33
CA LEU A 410 -7.56 -11.87 18.04
C LEU A 410 -8.67 -12.89 18.32
N THR A 411 -9.10 -13.66 17.32
CA THR A 411 -10.10 -14.73 17.48
C THR A 411 -9.72 -15.68 18.61
N THR A 412 -8.51 -16.25 18.58
CA THR A 412 -8.05 -17.19 19.63
C THR A 412 -8.00 -16.53 21.02
N THR A 413 -7.71 -15.24 21.09
CA THR A 413 -7.70 -14.50 22.37
C THR A 413 -9.11 -14.36 22.95
N LEU A 414 -10.09 -14.01 22.10
CA LEU A 414 -11.49 -13.86 22.50
C LEU A 414 -12.10 -15.22 22.87
N GLU A 415 -11.89 -16.25 22.04
CA GLU A 415 -12.32 -17.62 22.32
C GLU A 415 -11.74 -18.15 23.64
N SER A 416 -10.51 -17.79 24.00
CA SER A 416 -9.90 -18.20 25.26
C SER A 416 -10.54 -17.52 26.48
N LEU A 417 -10.97 -16.26 26.35
CA LEU A 417 -11.72 -15.55 27.39
C LEU A 417 -13.14 -16.10 27.53
N GLU A 418 -13.81 -16.36 26.40
CA GLU A 418 -15.13 -16.98 26.38
C GLU A 418 -15.11 -18.39 26.97
N ALA A 419 -14.08 -19.19 26.69
CA ALA A 419 -13.94 -20.55 27.20
C ALA A 419 -13.90 -20.62 28.74
N VAL A 420 -13.45 -19.56 29.40
CA VAL A 420 -13.47 -19.46 30.87
C VAL A 420 -14.69 -18.69 31.39
N ASN A 421 -15.60 -18.23 30.53
CA ASN A 421 -16.73 -17.35 30.86
C ASN A 421 -16.29 -15.98 31.42
N ALA A 422 -15.16 -15.45 30.94
CA ALA A 422 -14.79 -14.07 31.23
C ALA A 422 -15.63 -13.11 30.38
N ARG A 423 -16.19 -12.06 31.00
CA ARG A 423 -16.90 -11.00 30.26
C ARG A 423 -15.90 -10.20 29.44
N ILE A 424 -16.08 -10.13 28.13
CA ILE A 424 -15.31 -9.24 27.26
C ILE A 424 -16.03 -7.89 27.26
N LEU A 425 -15.41 -6.86 27.86
CA LEU A 425 -15.96 -5.51 27.90
C LEU A 425 -15.81 -4.83 26.53
N GLY A 426 -14.79 -5.20 25.77
CA GLY A 426 -14.66 -4.80 24.37
C GLY A 426 -13.23 -4.72 23.90
N ILE A 427 -13.07 -4.23 22.68
CA ILE A 427 -11.79 -4.21 21.96
C ILE A 427 -11.31 -2.76 21.81
N VAL A 428 -10.01 -2.53 22.03
CA VAL A 428 -9.34 -1.26 21.72
C VAL A 428 -8.35 -1.48 20.58
N LEU A 429 -8.57 -0.78 19.47
CA LEU A 429 -7.66 -0.84 18.32
C LEU A 429 -6.58 0.24 18.44
N ASN A 430 -5.37 -0.17 18.80
CA ASN A 430 -4.25 0.73 19.10
C ASN A 430 -3.35 1.00 17.87
N GLN A 431 -2.63 2.13 17.90
CA GLN A 431 -1.66 2.56 16.88
C GLN A 431 -2.24 2.76 15.46
N VAL A 432 -3.49 3.21 15.39
CA VAL A 432 -4.14 3.60 14.13
C VAL A 432 -3.43 4.82 13.54
N ARG A 433 -3.33 4.90 12.21
CA ARG A 433 -2.75 6.06 11.53
C ARG A 433 -3.67 7.28 11.72
N GLU A 434 -3.11 8.44 12.06
CA GLU A 434 -3.84 9.67 12.43
C GLU A 434 -4.97 10.02 11.44
N HIS A 435 -4.72 9.96 10.13
CA HIS A 435 -5.74 10.28 9.12
C HIS A 435 -6.96 9.34 9.15
N ARG A 436 -6.82 8.08 9.60
CA ARG A 436 -7.97 7.16 9.77
C ARG A 436 -8.69 7.33 11.11
N ALA A 437 -7.99 7.79 12.14
CA ALA A 437 -8.65 8.20 13.38
C ALA A 437 -9.49 9.46 13.13
N GLU A 438 -9.01 10.42 12.34
CA GLU A 438 -9.76 11.63 11.97
C GLU A 438 -10.90 11.36 10.96
N VAL A 439 -10.70 10.51 9.94
CA VAL A 439 -11.74 10.25 8.90
C VAL A 439 -12.98 9.55 9.46
N TYR A 440 -12.86 8.77 10.53
CA TYR A 440 -14.02 8.17 11.19
C TYR A 440 -14.75 9.15 12.13
N TYR A 441 -14.07 10.21 12.58
CA TYR A 441 -14.60 11.12 13.62
C TYR A 441 -14.71 12.59 13.19
N GLY A 442 -14.43 12.92 11.93
CA GLY A 442 -14.42 14.29 11.40
C GLY A 442 -13.16 15.08 11.81
N PRO A 443 -12.77 16.12 11.04
CA PRO A 443 -11.63 16.94 11.41
C PRO A 443 -11.93 17.66 12.74
N LEU A 444 -11.14 17.37 13.77
CA LEU A 444 -11.05 18.26 14.93
C LEU A 444 -10.51 19.60 14.42
N ALA A 445 -11.31 20.66 14.55
CA ALA A 445 -10.87 22.01 14.21
C ALA A 445 -9.53 22.28 14.90
N PRO A 446 -8.54 22.86 14.20
CA PRO A 446 -7.26 23.15 14.82
C PRO A 446 -7.51 24.07 16.01
N VAL A 447 -7.15 23.61 17.21
CA VAL A 447 -7.15 24.45 18.41
C VAL A 447 -6.20 25.60 18.10
N LYS A 448 -6.77 26.77 17.82
CA LYS A 448 -6.04 28.03 17.72
C LYS A 448 -5.26 28.14 19.03
N ARG A 449 -3.93 28.17 18.95
CA ARG A 449 -3.12 28.56 20.11
C ARG A 449 -3.67 29.91 20.56
N VAL A 450 -4.38 29.92 21.69
CA VAL A 450 -4.71 31.16 22.37
C VAL A 450 -3.36 31.68 22.83
N SER A 451 -2.83 32.65 22.10
CA SER A 451 -1.74 33.49 22.59
C SER A 451 -2.18 33.98 23.96
N ALA A 452 -1.34 33.77 24.97
CA ALA A 452 -1.52 34.38 26.28
C ALA A 452 -1.90 35.86 26.08
N PRO A 453 -2.86 36.41 26.82
CA PRO A 453 -3.22 37.81 26.69
C PRO A 453 -1.94 38.62 26.82
N MET A 454 -1.54 39.28 25.72
CA MET A 454 -0.50 40.29 25.78
C MET A 454 -1.01 41.32 26.77
N THR A 455 -0.30 41.45 27.88
CA THR A 455 -0.40 42.61 28.75
C THR A 455 -0.34 43.84 27.86
N GLY A 456 -1.43 44.59 27.84
CA GLY A 456 -1.55 45.81 27.06
C GLY A 456 -0.41 46.79 27.40
N PRO A 457 -0.08 47.70 26.49
CA PRO A 457 1.02 48.62 26.69
C PRO A 457 0.78 49.44 27.95
N VAL A 458 1.74 49.38 28.88
CA VAL A 458 1.81 50.28 30.03
C VAL A 458 1.84 51.70 29.49
N ASN A 459 0.77 52.44 29.75
CA ASN A 459 0.60 53.82 29.36
C ASN A 459 1.68 54.65 30.09
N ARG A 460 2.77 54.98 29.40
CA ARG A 460 3.77 55.91 29.89
C ARG A 460 3.15 57.30 29.82
N VAL A 461 2.65 57.79 30.96
CA VAL A 461 2.15 59.17 31.11
C VAL A 461 3.29 60.12 30.74
N THR A 462 3.13 60.77 29.58
CA THR A 462 3.92 61.89 29.12
C THR A 462 3.63 63.10 30.00
N ALA A 463 4.65 63.57 30.71
CA ALA A 463 4.64 64.85 31.41
C ALA A 463 4.38 65.97 30.39
N THR A 464 3.15 66.48 30.39
CA THR A 464 2.77 67.64 29.59
C THR A 464 2.95 68.89 30.44
N ARG A 465 3.83 69.75 29.94
CA ARG A 465 4.30 71.01 30.49
C ARG A 465 3.14 72.01 30.60
N ALA A 466 2.83 72.51 31.80
CA ALA A 466 1.90 73.62 32.02
C ALA A 466 2.66 74.96 32.19
N PRO A 467 2.05 76.10 31.83
CA PRO A 467 2.75 77.38 31.63
C PRO A 467 2.90 78.22 32.90
N LYS A 468 3.84 79.18 32.85
CA LYS A 468 4.26 80.10 33.91
C LYS A 468 3.46 81.42 33.83
N ALA A 469 2.85 81.84 34.94
CA ALA A 469 2.60 83.23 35.43
C ALA A 469 1.49 83.16 36.51
N ALA A 470 1.39 83.95 37.58
CA ALA A 470 2.22 84.87 38.37
C ALA A 470 1.34 85.32 39.57
N PHE A 471 1.93 85.85 40.66
CA PHE A 471 1.28 86.51 41.84
C PHE A 471 0.48 85.60 42.81
N ASP A 472 0.48 85.75 44.14
CA ASP A 472 1.13 86.67 45.09
C ASP A 472 1.12 86.08 46.53
N ASP A 473 2.01 86.61 47.35
CA ASP A 473 2.07 86.82 48.81
C ASP A 473 1.14 86.05 49.79
N SER A 474 1.76 85.36 50.75
CA SER A 474 1.72 85.73 52.19
C SER A 474 1.77 84.54 53.16
N GLY A 475 2.65 84.68 54.17
CA GLY A 475 2.36 84.19 55.51
C GLY A 475 3.22 83.05 56.06
N ARG A 476 4.23 83.45 56.86
CA ARG A 476 4.58 82.90 58.20
C ARG A 476 5.02 81.43 58.29
N ARG A 477 5.93 81.01 59.16
CA ARG A 477 6.91 81.59 60.11
C ARG A 477 7.48 80.34 60.81
N ASP A 478 8.77 80.37 61.16
CA ASP A 478 9.38 79.69 62.31
C ASP A 478 9.36 78.14 62.26
N SER A 479 10.30 77.34 62.75
CA SER A 479 11.53 77.46 63.54
C SER A 479 12.04 76.01 63.58
N GLU A 480 13.30 75.73 63.26
CA GLU A 480 14.33 75.43 64.27
C GLU A 480 14.58 73.92 64.47
N SER A 481 15.86 73.55 64.23
CA SER A 481 16.71 72.53 64.89
C SER A 481 16.13 71.12 65.22
N ALA A 482 16.85 70.00 65.21
CA ALA A 482 18.28 69.74 65.28
C ALA A 482 18.53 68.28 64.88
N ARG A 483 19.79 68.01 64.50
CA ARG A 483 20.66 66.86 64.87
C ARG A 483 19.98 65.79 65.75
N THR A 484 20.23 64.49 65.57
CA THR A 484 21.53 63.87 65.87
C THR A 484 21.54 62.40 65.41
N LYS A 485 22.71 61.97 64.90
CA LYS A 485 23.32 60.62 64.94
C LYS A 485 22.57 59.40 64.41
#